data_AF-A0A0B6YFF4-F1
#
_entry.id   AF-A0A0B6YFF4-F1
#
_cell.length_a   1.000
_cell.length_b   1.000
_cell.length_c   1.000
_cell.angle_alpha   90.00
_cell.angle_beta   90.00
_cell.angle_gamma   90.00
#
_symmetry.space_group_name_H-M   'P 1'
#
loop_
_entity.id
_entity.type
_entity.pdbx_description
1 polymer ?
#
loop_
_entity_poly.entity_id
_entity_poly.type
_entity_poly.pdbx_seq_one_letter_code
_entity_poly.pdbx_strand_id
1 'polypeptide(L)'
;VEIYVDKTAATKLNSGDEQLEDILVLHLTGGKDSFITVSGNYLISTFGSSIEALVQMHGPIREVPVADLLEIEQPGSLSRLDISQDGGRLYMVPKEIWKLADFLHKHGLDKEDLFQQPGRNSEIQLIRDCLDTGKPHQIPEHLSIHSVAESLLLFLECLSQPVIPFHMYTQCLTSCNNMLLSKQLISQMPDCH
;
A
#
# COMPACT_ATOMS: atom_id res chain seq x y z
N VAL A 1 19.53 18.92 -0.21
CA VAL A 1 19.06 17.66 0.41
C VAL A 1 17.74 17.35 -0.25
N GLU A 2 17.67 16.23 -0.95
CA GLU A 2 16.43 15.73 -1.55
C GLU A 2 15.99 14.52 -0.72
N ILE A 3 14.70 14.43 -0.43
CA ILE A 3 14.10 13.33 0.33
C ILE A 3 13.12 12.63 -0.60
N TYR A 4 13.26 11.33 -0.76
CA TYR A 4 12.36 10.49 -1.54
C TYR A 4 12.00 9.26 -0.71
N VAL A 5 10.70 9.09 -0.45
CA VAL A 5 10.18 7.90 0.23
C VAL A 5 9.91 6.83 -0.81
N ASP A 6 10.72 5.77 -0.80
CA ASP A 6 10.52 4.61 -1.66
C ASP A 6 9.58 3.57 -1.02
N LYS A 7 9.32 2.47 -1.73
CA LYS A 7 8.44 1.38 -1.28
C LYS A 7 8.90 0.72 0.03
N THR A 8 10.21 0.70 0.30
CA THR A 8 10.77 0.05 1.50
C THR A 8 10.66 0.96 2.73
N ALA A 9 10.85 2.26 2.53
CA ALA A 9 10.67 3.26 3.57
C ALA A 9 9.19 3.50 3.88
N ALA A 10 8.31 3.49 2.86
CA ALA A 10 6.88 3.74 3.02
C ALA A 10 6.23 2.81 4.05
N THR A 11 6.54 1.51 4.01
CA THR A 11 6.01 0.54 4.98
C THR A 11 6.41 0.87 6.41
N LYS A 12 7.70 1.18 6.65
CA LYS A 12 8.21 1.47 7.99
C LYS A 12 7.73 2.81 8.53
N LEU A 13 7.57 3.80 7.65
CA LEU A 13 7.01 5.09 8.02
C LEU A 13 5.51 4.99 8.31
N ASN A 14 4.78 4.11 7.61
CA ASN A 14 3.36 3.82 7.89
C ASN A 14 3.19 3.10 9.23
N SER A 15 4.03 2.09 9.54
CA SER A 15 3.99 1.31 10.79
C SER A 15 4.55 2.05 12.00
N GLY A 16 5.18 3.22 11.78
CA GLY A 16 5.86 3.99 12.83
C GLY A 16 7.19 3.40 13.29
N ASP A 17 7.69 2.37 12.61
CA ASP A 17 9.01 1.77 12.88
C ASP A 17 10.15 2.73 12.53
N GLU A 18 9.92 3.63 11.58
CA GLU A 18 10.83 4.73 11.24
C GLU A 18 10.10 6.08 11.33
N GLN A 19 10.85 7.13 11.64
CA GLN A 19 10.40 8.51 11.58
C GLN A 19 11.23 9.27 10.55
N LEU A 20 10.66 10.33 9.98
CA LEU A 20 11.36 11.16 9.02
C LEU A 20 12.30 12.13 9.74
N GLU A 21 13.39 11.60 10.30
CA GLU A 21 14.44 12.34 10.98
C GLU A 21 15.83 11.75 10.67
N ASP A 22 16.83 12.61 10.46
CA ASP A 22 18.20 12.20 10.20
C ASP A 22 19.20 13.30 10.63
N ILE A 23 20.46 12.92 10.84
CA ILE A 23 21.55 13.83 11.19
C ILE A 23 22.68 13.70 10.17
N LEU A 24 22.87 14.74 9.36
CA LEU A 24 23.98 14.83 8.43
C LEU A 24 25.24 15.34 9.15
N VAL A 25 26.32 14.59 9.06
CA VAL A 25 27.62 14.97 9.61
C VAL A 25 28.50 15.54 8.51
N LEU A 26 28.79 16.84 8.58
CA LEU A 26 29.72 17.51 7.69
C LEU A 26 31.11 17.52 8.33
N HIS A 27 32.01 16.68 7.82
CA HIS A 27 33.41 16.63 8.23
C HIS A 27 34.25 17.60 7.39
N LEU A 28 34.94 18.53 8.06
CA LEU A 28 35.92 19.42 7.43
C LEU A 28 37.33 18.88 7.63
N THR A 29 38.10 18.71 6.55
CA THR A 29 39.48 18.23 6.65
C THR A 29 40.34 19.21 7.46
N GLY A 30 40.82 18.74 8.63
CA GLY A 30 41.57 19.59 9.58
C GLY A 30 40.72 20.58 10.37
N GLY A 31 39.38 20.48 10.26
CA GLY A 31 38.41 21.33 10.94
C GLY A 31 37.56 20.56 11.96
N LYS A 32 36.48 21.21 12.42
CA LYS A 32 35.47 20.59 13.30
C LYS A 32 34.35 19.97 12.48
N ASP A 33 33.72 18.96 13.05
CA ASP A 33 32.48 18.39 12.51
C ASP A 33 31.30 19.31 12.79
N SER A 34 30.42 19.46 11.80
CA SER A 34 29.14 20.16 11.94
C SER A 34 28.01 19.16 11.75
N PHE A 35 27.04 19.19 12.67
CA PHE A 35 25.88 18.31 12.66
C PHE A 35 24.66 19.10 12.16
N ILE A 36 24.00 18.59 11.13
CA ILE A 36 22.78 19.19 10.57
C ILE A 36 21.64 18.20 10.78
N THR A 37 20.72 18.52 11.68
CA THR A 37 19.51 17.73 11.89
C THR A 37 18.47 18.08 10.82
N VAL A 38 17.94 17.06 10.17
CA VAL A 38 16.86 17.14 9.19
C VAL A 38 15.66 16.39 9.77
N SER A 39 14.49 17.01 9.77
CA SER A 39 13.25 16.36 10.20
C SER A 39 12.08 16.79 9.34
N GLY A 40 11.03 15.96 9.31
CA GLY A 40 9.80 16.27 8.60
C GLY A 40 8.62 15.46 9.11
N ASN A 41 7.44 15.84 8.65
CA ASN A 41 6.21 15.13 8.98
C ASN A 41 5.87 14.19 7.82
N TYR A 42 5.94 12.89 8.07
CA TYR A 42 5.49 11.90 7.12
C TYR A 42 3.96 11.85 7.10
N LEU A 43 3.45 11.69 5.89
CA LEU A 43 2.05 11.70 5.57
C LEU A 43 1.69 10.26 5.16
N ILE A 44 1.07 9.50 6.08
CA ILE A 44 0.70 8.07 5.89
C ILE A 44 -0.09 7.84 4.60
N SER A 45 0.29 6.81 3.86
CA SER A 45 -0.33 6.44 2.59
C SER A 45 -0.88 5.02 2.63
N THR A 46 -1.93 4.76 1.85
CA THR A 46 -2.44 3.40 1.61
C THR A 46 -1.41 2.53 0.88
N PHE A 47 -0.48 3.15 0.13
CA PHE A 47 0.71 2.48 -0.39
C PHE A 47 1.69 2.25 0.76
N GLY A 48 2.20 1.03 0.93
CA GLY A 48 3.05 0.67 2.07
C GLY A 48 2.31 -0.09 3.17
N SER A 49 0.98 -0.07 3.17
CA SER A 49 0.13 -0.71 4.18
C SER A 49 -0.07 -2.20 3.96
N SER A 50 -0.42 -2.92 5.02
CA SER A 50 -0.85 -4.33 4.94
C SER A 50 -2.28 -4.45 4.43
N ILE A 51 -2.58 -5.56 3.74
CA ILE A 51 -3.97 -5.91 3.37
C ILE A 51 -4.83 -6.01 4.64
N GLU A 52 -4.29 -6.62 5.70
CA GLU A 52 -4.94 -6.76 7.00
C GLU A 52 -5.39 -5.41 7.58
N ALA A 53 -4.53 -4.38 7.57
CA ALA A 53 -4.90 -3.03 8.01
C ALA A 53 -5.96 -2.40 7.08
N LEU A 54 -5.77 -2.51 5.77
CA LEU A 54 -6.65 -1.87 4.78
C LEU A 54 -8.10 -2.38 4.85
N VAL A 55 -8.31 -3.67 5.13
CA VAL A 55 -9.68 -4.23 5.26
C VAL A 55 -10.40 -3.83 6.54
N GLN A 56 -9.67 -3.35 7.55
CA GLN A 56 -10.23 -2.82 8.80
C GLN A 56 -10.67 -1.35 8.67
N MET A 57 -10.11 -0.60 7.71
CA MET A 57 -10.36 0.84 7.59
C MET A 57 -11.59 1.17 6.73
N HIS A 58 -12.67 1.62 7.38
CA HIS A 58 -13.91 2.07 6.72
C HIS A 58 -13.84 3.47 6.09
N GLY A 59 -12.84 4.27 6.45
CA GLY A 59 -12.60 5.62 5.92
C GLY A 59 -11.28 5.73 5.13
N PRO A 60 -11.02 6.90 4.50
CA PRO A 60 -9.71 7.20 3.93
C PRO A 60 -8.63 7.19 5.01
N ILE A 61 -7.44 6.67 4.69
CA ILE A 61 -6.35 6.53 5.68
C ILE A 61 -5.98 7.88 6.34
N ARG A 62 -6.15 8.98 5.61
CA ARG A 62 -5.87 10.35 6.06
C ARG A 62 -6.82 10.88 7.12
N GLU A 63 -7.96 10.22 7.31
CA GLU A 63 -8.97 10.59 8.30
C GLU A 63 -8.90 9.71 9.55
N VAL A 64 -8.10 8.64 9.53
CA VAL A 64 -7.90 7.73 10.66
C VAL A 64 -6.83 8.28 11.60
N PRO A 65 -7.05 8.28 12.93
CA PRO A 65 -6.03 8.66 13.91
C PRO A 65 -4.76 7.81 13.77
N VAL A 66 -3.59 8.44 13.89
CA VAL A 66 -2.30 7.75 13.76
C VAL A 66 -2.16 6.60 14.76
N ALA A 67 -2.64 6.76 16.00
CA ALA A 67 -2.57 5.70 17.00
C ALA A 67 -3.29 4.42 16.55
N ASP A 68 -4.48 4.56 15.96
CA ASP A 68 -5.28 3.43 15.47
C ASP A 68 -4.60 2.79 14.25
N LEU A 69 -4.00 3.59 13.36
CA LEU A 69 -3.23 3.10 12.21
C LEU A 69 -2.04 2.24 12.64
N LEU A 70 -1.29 2.69 13.65
CA LEU A 70 -0.15 1.95 14.20
C LEU A 70 -0.58 0.61 14.82
N GLU A 71 -1.78 0.53 15.38
CA GLU A 71 -2.33 -0.70 15.97
C GLU A 71 -2.75 -1.71 14.88
N ILE A 72 -3.47 -1.26 13.86
CA ILE A 72 -3.98 -2.16 12.80
C ILE A 72 -2.88 -2.64 11.84
N GLU A 73 -1.77 -1.90 11.70
CA GLU A 73 -0.60 -2.33 10.91
C GLU A 73 0.27 -3.38 11.62
N GLN A 74 0.03 -3.65 12.91
CA GLN A 74 0.76 -4.71 13.60
C GLN A 74 0.37 -6.08 13.03
N PRO A 75 1.35 -6.99 12.81
CA PRO A 75 1.06 -8.34 12.33
C PRO A 75 0.04 -9.06 13.21
N GLY A 76 -1.00 -9.63 12.58
CA GLY A 76 -2.05 -10.36 13.28
C GLY A 76 -3.08 -9.48 13.98
N SER A 77 -3.17 -8.20 13.62
CA SER A 77 -4.20 -7.26 14.14
C SER A 77 -5.62 -7.82 13.95
N LEU A 78 -5.90 -8.49 12.83
CA LEU A 78 -7.17 -9.16 12.56
C LEU A 78 -7.57 -10.18 13.63
N SER A 79 -6.60 -10.86 14.25
CA SER A 79 -6.87 -11.89 15.27
C SER A 79 -7.28 -11.29 16.62
N ARG A 80 -7.03 -9.99 16.82
CA ARG A 80 -7.33 -9.25 18.05
C ARG A 80 -8.65 -8.49 17.99
N LEU A 81 -9.29 -8.44 16.82
CA LEU A 81 -10.53 -7.71 16.61
C LEU A 81 -11.72 -8.44 17.21
N ASP A 82 -12.39 -7.80 18.16
CA ASP A 82 -13.71 -8.21 18.64
C ASP A 82 -14.80 -7.69 17.67
N ILE A 83 -15.04 -8.43 16.58
CA ILE A 83 -16.07 -8.13 15.56
C ILE A 83 -17.47 -7.97 16.18
N SER A 84 -17.71 -8.57 17.34
CA SER A 84 -18.96 -8.50 18.11
C SER A 84 -19.19 -7.15 18.79
N GLN A 85 -18.14 -6.39 19.11
CA GLN A 85 -18.26 -5.12 19.84
C GLN A 85 -18.37 -3.91 18.90
N ASP A 86 -17.71 -3.95 17.75
CA ASP A 86 -17.65 -2.79 16.84
C ASP A 86 -18.78 -2.72 15.80
N GLY A 87 -19.57 -3.78 15.65
CA GLY A 87 -20.54 -3.88 14.52
C GLY A 87 -19.86 -3.78 13.13
N GLY A 88 -18.53 -3.74 13.10
CA GLY A 88 -17.69 -3.42 11.97
C GLY A 88 -17.47 -4.67 11.12
N ARG A 89 -18.14 -4.73 9.98
CA ARG A 89 -17.81 -5.72 8.95
C ARG A 89 -16.48 -5.33 8.32
N LEU A 90 -15.49 -6.22 8.37
CA LEU A 90 -14.29 -6.10 7.56
C LEU A 90 -14.68 -6.06 6.08
N TYR A 91 -13.93 -5.30 5.28
CA TYR A 91 -14.04 -5.44 3.83
C TYR A 91 -13.46 -6.79 3.38
N MET A 92 -14.04 -7.36 2.34
CA MET A 92 -13.50 -8.59 1.74
C MET A 92 -12.23 -8.33 0.92
N VAL A 93 -12.09 -7.10 0.41
CA VAL A 93 -10.93 -6.63 -0.35
C VAL A 93 -10.72 -5.15 0.03
N PRO A 94 -9.47 -4.67 0.14
CA PRO A 94 -9.18 -3.25 0.29
C PRO A 94 -9.97 -2.39 -0.71
N LYS A 95 -10.68 -1.39 -0.20
CA LYS A 95 -11.51 -0.49 -1.02
C LYS A 95 -10.70 0.25 -2.09
N GLU A 96 -9.41 0.45 -1.85
CA GLU A 96 -8.45 1.09 -2.76
C GLU A 96 -8.17 0.20 -3.98
N ILE A 97 -7.86 -1.09 -3.75
CA ILE A 97 -7.68 -2.08 -4.83
C ILE A 97 -8.98 -2.21 -5.61
N TRP A 98 -10.12 -2.27 -4.91
CA TRP A 98 -11.42 -2.34 -5.56
C TRP A 98 -11.68 -1.12 -6.47
N LYS A 99 -11.40 0.10 -6.00
CA LYS A 99 -11.57 1.33 -6.81
C LYS A 99 -10.70 1.32 -8.08
N LEU A 100 -9.44 0.92 -7.96
CA LEU A 100 -8.52 0.81 -9.09
C LEU A 100 -9.00 -0.24 -10.10
N ALA A 101 -9.35 -1.43 -9.62
CA ALA A 101 -9.82 -2.53 -10.45
C ALA A 101 -11.18 -2.22 -11.13
N ASP A 102 -12.12 -1.61 -10.40
CA ASP A 102 -13.42 -1.20 -10.91
C ASP A 102 -13.30 -0.15 -12.01
N PHE A 103 -12.39 0.83 -11.86
CA PHE A 103 -12.11 1.80 -12.91
C PHE A 103 -11.57 1.13 -14.18
N LEU A 104 -10.59 0.23 -14.04
CA LEU A 104 -10.02 -0.50 -15.18
C LEU A 104 -11.06 -1.42 -15.85
N HIS A 105 -11.94 -2.03 -15.06
CA HIS A 105 -13.03 -2.84 -15.59
C HIS A 105 -14.04 -2.01 -16.40
N LYS A 106 -14.38 -0.80 -15.95
CA LYS A 106 -15.35 0.07 -16.61
C LYS A 106 -14.81 0.78 -17.85
N HIS A 107 -13.53 1.17 -17.84
CA HIS A 107 -12.96 2.07 -18.84
C HIS A 107 -11.77 1.49 -19.61
N GLY A 108 -11.13 0.43 -19.09
CA GLY A 108 -9.81 -0.02 -19.55
C GLY A 108 -9.77 -1.31 -20.35
N LEU A 109 -10.87 -2.07 -20.45
CA LEU A 109 -10.85 -3.42 -21.06
C LEU A 109 -10.44 -3.41 -22.55
N ASP A 110 -10.84 -2.38 -23.29
CA ASP A 110 -10.51 -2.22 -24.71
C ASP A 110 -9.27 -1.34 -24.94
N LYS A 111 -8.55 -0.98 -23.87
CA LYS A 111 -7.41 -0.08 -23.96
C LYS A 111 -6.18 -0.84 -24.49
N GLU A 112 -5.67 -0.41 -25.65
CA GLU A 112 -4.40 -0.91 -26.19
C GLU A 112 -3.25 -0.72 -25.19
N ASP A 113 -2.32 -1.68 -25.16
CA ASP A 113 -1.13 -1.68 -24.31
C ASP A 113 -1.42 -1.54 -22.79
N LEU A 114 -2.60 -2.01 -22.35
CA LEU A 114 -2.94 -2.11 -20.93
C LEU A 114 -1.89 -2.96 -20.20
N PHE A 115 -1.40 -2.46 -19.06
CA PHE A 115 -0.31 -3.04 -18.27
C PHE A 115 1.05 -3.17 -18.97
N GLN A 116 1.22 -2.61 -20.18
CA GLN A 116 2.48 -2.61 -20.92
C GLN A 116 3.06 -1.20 -21.04
N GLN A 117 2.20 -0.21 -21.31
CA GLN A 117 2.61 1.18 -21.37
C GLN A 117 2.59 1.81 -19.96
N PRO A 118 3.66 2.53 -19.56
CA PRO A 118 3.67 3.27 -18.29
C PRO A 118 2.70 4.46 -18.32
N GLY A 119 2.15 4.75 -17.15
CA GLY A 119 1.40 5.94 -16.84
C GLY A 119 2.27 7.19 -16.63
N ARG A 120 1.61 8.29 -16.28
CA ARG A 120 2.28 9.56 -15.98
C ARG A 120 2.48 9.71 -14.48
N ASN A 121 3.70 9.97 -14.03
CA ASN A 121 4.03 10.15 -12.62
C ASN A 121 3.12 11.19 -11.91
N SER A 122 2.80 12.30 -12.57
CA SER A 122 1.90 13.31 -12.02
C SER A 122 0.47 12.79 -11.80
N GLU A 123 -0.03 11.91 -12.68
CA GLU A 123 -1.35 11.30 -12.53
C GLU A 123 -1.33 10.19 -11.47
N ILE A 124 -0.25 9.41 -11.39
CA ILE A 124 -0.07 8.40 -10.34
C ILE A 124 -0.06 9.06 -8.95
N GLN A 125 0.58 10.22 -8.80
CA GLN A 125 0.52 11.01 -7.56
C GLN A 125 -0.92 11.43 -7.22
N LEU A 126 -1.68 11.94 -8.20
CA LEU A 126 -3.08 12.30 -8.00
C LEU A 126 -3.95 11.09 -7.63
N ILE A 127 -3.67 9.92 -8.20
CA ILE A 127 -4.37 8.67 -7.87
C ILE A 127 -4.06 8.25 -6.44
N ARG A 128 -2.78 8.30 -6.02
CA ARG A 128 -2.39 8.04 -4.63
C ARG A 128 -3.09 8.97 -3.66
N ASP A 129 -3.07 10.28 -3.93
CA ASP A 129 -3.75 11.27 -3.09
C ASP A 129 -5.26 11.02 -3.03
N CYS A 130 -5.87 10.62 -4.15
CA CYS A 130 -7.29 10.25 -4.22
C CYS A 130 -7.62 9.02 -3.37
N LEU A 131 -6.76 8.00 -3.36
CA LEU A 131 -6.93 6.80 -2.54
C LEU A 131 -6.73 7.10 -1.05
N ASP A 132 -5.71 7.89 -0.72
CA ASP A 132 -5.36 8.24 0.65
C ASP A 132 -6.41 9.14 1.31
N THR A 133 -6.88 10.16 0.58
CA THR A 133 -7.82 11.18 1.10
C THR A 133 -9.28 10.83 0.84
N GLY A 134 -9.54 9.87 -0.05
CA GLY A 134 -10.89 9.59 -0.54
C GLY A 134 -11.49 10.73 -1.38
N LYS A 135 -10.69 11.70 -1.82
CA LYS A 135 -11.15 12.90 -2.53
C LYS A 135 -10.40 13.05 -3.87
N PRO A 136 -11.12 13.17 -4.99
CA PRO A 136 -12.56 12.95 -5.14
C PRO A 136 -12.98 11.51 -4.77
N HIS A 137 -14.27 11.30 -4.51
CA HIS A 137 -14.79 9.99 -4.07
C HIS A 137 -14.48 8.85 -5.06
N GLN A 138 -14.37 9.18 -6.35
CA GLN A 138 -14.02 8.29 -7.44
C GLN A 138 -12.79 8.83 -8.17
N ILE A 139 -12.01 7.92 -8.76
CA ILE A 139 -10.88 8.28 -9.61
C ILE A 139 -11.40 9.11 -10.80
N PRO A 140 -10.86 10.31 -11.07
CA PRO A 140 -11.36 11.14 -12.16
C PRO A 140 -11.22 10.45 -13.53
N GLU A 141 -12.31 10.40 -14.29
CA GLU A 141 -12.35 9.74 -15.61
C GLU A 141 -11.43 10.36 -16.67
N HIS A 142 -10.96 11.60 -16.46
CA HIS A 142 -10.03 12.26 -17.37
C HIS A 142 -8.57 11.78 -17.21
N LEU A 143 -8.26 10.99 -16.17
CA LEU A 143 -6.92 10.43 -15.98
C LEU A 143 -6.66 9.30 -16.98
N SER A 144 -5.39 9.12 -17.33
CA SER A 144 -5.00 8.03 -18.24
C SER A 144 -5.27 6.67 -17.60
N ILE A 145 -5.89 5.78 -18.37
CA ILE A 145 -6.07 4.38 -18.01
C ILE A 145 -4.72 3.71 -17.67
N HIS A 146 -3.65 4.07 -18.37
CA HIS A 146 -2.31 3.54 -18.09
C HIS A 146 -1.79 3.99 -16.71
N SER A 147 -2.12 5.21 -16.27
CA SER A 147 -1.76 5.69 -14.93
C SER A 147 -2.52 4.95 -13.83
N VAL A 148 -3.79 4.63 -14.06
CA VAL A 148 -4.57 3.79 -13.13
C VAL A 148 -4.04 2.35 -13.09
N ALA A 149 -3.70 1.80 -14.26
CA ALA A 149 -3.11 0.46 -14.37
C ALA A 149 -1.75 0.37 -13.65
N GLU A 150 -0.85 1.33 -13.88
CA GLU A 150 0.43 1.38 -13.19
C GLU A 150 0.26 1.65 -11.68
N SER A 151 -0.70 2.50 -11.28
CA SER A 151 -0.99 2.72 -9.86
C SER A 151 -1.42 1.43 -9.17
N LEU A 152 -2.17 0.55 -9.83
CA LEU A 152 -2.51 -0.78 -9.32
C LEU A 152 -1.27 -1.68 -9.16
N LEU A 153 -0.38 -1.69 -10.15
CA LEU A 153 0.87 -2.45 -10.05
C LEU A 153 1.75 -1.95 -8.89
N LEU A 154 1.93 -0.63 -8.78
CA LEU A 154 2.68 -0.01 -7.71
C LEU A 154 2.04 -0.25 -6.34
N PHE A 155 0.71 -0.25 -6.26
CA PHE A 155 -0.01 -0.54 -5.02
C PHE A 155 0.32 -1.95 -4.53
N LEU A 156 0.21 -2.94 -5.42
CA LEU A 156 0.53 -4.34 -5.12
C LEU A 156 2.01 -4.55 -4.80
N GLU A 157 2.90 -3.81 -5.46
CA GLU A 157 4.35 -3.85 -5.20
C GLU A 157 4.73 -3.25 -3.85
N CYS A 158 3.97 -2.26 -3.37
CA CYS A 158 4.24 -1.54 -2.12
C CYS A 158 3.56 -2.17 -0.90
N LEU A 159 2.77 -3.24 -1.03
CA LEU A 159 2.17 -3.89 0.13
C LEU A 159 3.25 -4.37 1.11
N SER A 160 3.06 -4.11 2.40
CA SER A 160 3.98 -4.59 3.45
C SER A 160 4.07 -6.11 3.48
N GLN A 161 2.97 -6.78 3.12
CA GLN A 161 2.89 -8.21 2.87
C GLN A 161 2.26 -8.45 1.49
N PRO A 162 2.92 -9.21 0.60
CA PRO A 162 2.38 -9.51 -0.73
C PRO A 162 1.05 -10.26 -0.64
N VAL A 163 0.25 -10.16 -1.71
CA VAL A 163 -1.04 -10.85 -1.84
C VAL A 163 -0.90 -12.33 -1.53
N ILE A 164 0.12 -13.00 -2.08
CA ILE A 164 0.52 -14.34 -1.62
C ILE A 164 1.46 -14.15 -0.43
N PRO A 165 1.08 -14.51 0.82
CA PRO A 165 1.93 -14.30 1.99
C PRO A 165 3.32 -14.93 1.83
N PHE A 166 4.36 -14.27 2.34
CA PHE A 166 5.76 -14.72 2.19
C PHE A 166 5.97 -16.18 2.61
N HIS A 167 5.29 -16.65 3.65
CA HIS A 167 5.40 -18.02 4.15
C HIS A 167 4.81 -19.09 3.20
N MET A 168 3.95 -18.70 2.26
CA MET A 168 3.31 -19.60 1.28
C MET A 168 4.06 -19.65 -0.07
N TYR A 169 5.04 -18.77 -0.28
CA TYR A 169 5.75 -18.63 -1.56
C TYR A 169 6.37 -19.94 -2.05
N THR A 170 7.12 -20.63 -1.18
CA THR A 170 7.80 -21.89 -1.52
C THR A 170 6.81 -23.00 -1.90
N GLN A 171 5.65 -23.04 -1.24
CA GLN A 171 4.60 -24.03 -1.53
C GLN A 171 3.95 -23.75 -2.90
N CYS A 172 3.75 -22.46 -3.24
CA CYS A 172 3.24 -22.05 -4.54
C CYS A 172 4.20 -22.47 -5.67
N LEU A 173 5.52 -22.26 -5.50
CA LEU A 173 6.52 -22.70 -6.46
C LEU A 173 6.53 -24.23 -6.64
N THR A 174 6.41 -24.97 -5.55
CA THR A 174 6.41 -26.45 -5.59
C THR A 174 5.16 -27.00 -6.30
N SER A 175 4.04 -26.28 -6.22
CA SER A 175 2.74 -26.70 -6.75
C SER A 175 2.38 -26.06 -8.10
N CYS A 176 3.31 -25.31 -8.71
CA CYS A 176 3.02 -24.45 -9.88
C CYS A 176 2.58 -25.22 -11.13
N ASN A 177 2.96 -26.50 -11.24
CA ASN A 177 2.60 -27.39 -12.35
C ASN A 177 1.34 -28.21 -12.08
N ASN A 178 0.67 -28.01 -10.93
CA ASN A 178 -0.51 -28.77 -10.54
C ASN A 178 -1.65 -27.86 -10.09
N MET A 179 -2.60 -27.63 -11.01
CA MET A 179 -3.77 -26.77 -10.77
C MET A 179 -4.60 -27.15 -9.54
N LEU A 180 -4.71 -28.45 -9.21
CA LEU A 180 -5.46 -28.87 -8.02
C LEU A 180 -4.75 -28.44 -6.74
N LEU A 181 -3.43 -28.66 -6.67
CA LEU A 181 -2.63 -28.23 -5.52
C LEU A 181 -2.58 -26.70 -5.43
N SER A 182 -2.48 -25.98 -6.56
CA SER A 182 -2.54 -24.51 -6.55
C SER A 182 -3.87 -24.00 -5.98
N LYS A 183 -5.00 -24.61 -6.36
CA LYS A 183 -6.32 -24.25 -5.81
C LYS A 183 -6.42 -24.56 -4.32
N GLN A 184 -5.86 -25.68 -3.87
CA GLN A 184 -5.82 -26.03 -2.44
C GLN A 184 -4.98 -25.03 -1.63
N LEU A 185 -3.86 -24.55 -2.17
CA LEU A 185 -3.06 -23.50 -1.51
C LEU A 185 -3.82 -22.18 -1.41
N ILE A 186 -4.53 -21.76 -2.47
CA ILE A 186 -5.37 -20.56 -2.42
C ILE A 186 -6.44 -20.69 -1.33
N SER A 187 -7.06 -21.87 -1.17
CA SER A 187 -8.05 -22.09 -0.10
C SER A 187 -7.50 -22.08 1.33
N GLN A 188 -6.17 -22.05 1.48
CA GLN A 188 -5.49 -21.96 2.78
C GLN A 188 -4.99 -20.54 3.08
N MET A 189 -5.13 -19.60 2.14
CA MET A 189 -4.76 -18.20 2.36
C MET A 189 -5.71 -17.55 3.37
N PRO A 190 -5.24 -16.54 4.13
CA PRO A 190 -6.13 -15.69 4.92
C PRO A 190 -7.21 -15.08 4.03
N ASP A 191 -8.44 -14.94 4.53
CA ASP A 191 -9.60 -14.55 3.69
C ASP A 191 -9.46 -13.23 2.92
N CYS A 192 -8.63 -12.30 3.40
CA CYS A 192 -8.39 -11.01 2.75
C CYS A 192 -7.28 -11.02 1.69
N HIS A 193 -6.48 -12.09 1.62
CA HIS A 193 -5.36 -12.30 0.69
C HIS A 193 -5.81 -13.09 -0.55
#